data_AF-A0AA48QX92-F1
#
_entry.id   AF-A0AA48QX92-F1
#
_cell.length_a   1.000
_cell.length_b   1.000
_cell.length_c   1.000
_cell.angle_alpha   90.00
_cell.angle_beta   90.00
_cell.angle_gamma   90.00
#
_symmetry.space_group_name_H-M   'P 1'
#
loop_
_entity.id
_entity.type
_entity.pdbx_description
1 polymer ?
#
loop_
_entity_poly.entity_id
_entity_poly.type
_entity_poly.pdbx_seq_one_letter_code
_entity_poly.pdbx_strand_id
1 'polypeptide(L)'
;MTVHKRMRPLRQGESQWIFESHALEKTPSRDAGFTLEQELESRRQAILFMRSLWLRVAGKLHDTDPEATAGKAVLTLAAILVHRFYMRRSLSDFSPQSVAPIILFLASKVEEAPLKLRHIINATLTKFEPGAPLWEPSSNDDVNPQPLEYRRWEKEILATEEVVVEALCFDFAVDQPWPILRAAVRGIDHLWANEEGELANGVRKRRATEEVINELGWVMLNEGYLAPLPVLYRPEYSAFAVFTLILAVVEEMRLDEAAAAATELAGRFGLDIPWRESVESSSREYGTEEANARGAIHQYIVFCQQGVIERELARLINTTTTSGETYTRRFKVEGQANGNGRPNGEAI
;
A
#
# COMPACT_ATOMS: atom_id res chain seq x y z
N MET A 1 -1.56 21.09 21.38
CA MET A 1 -1.32 19.81 22.08
C MET A 1 -1.67 18.68 21.12
N THR A 2 -0.72 18.30 20.28
CA THR A 2 -0.90 17.20 19.32
C THR A 2 -0.80 15.91 20.11
N VAL A 3 -1.93 15.25 20.36
CA VAL A 3 -1.95 13.93 21.00
C VAL A 3 -1.23 12.98 20.05
N HIS A 4 0.01 12.60 20.38
CA HIS A 4 0.75 11.56 19.66
C HIS A 4 -0.02 10.25 19.81
N LYS A 5 -0.82 9.91 18.80
CA LYS A 5 -1.60 8.67 18.76
C LYS A 5 -0.64 7.53 18.47
N ARG A 6 -0.10 6.92 19.52
CA ARG A 6 0.73 5.70 19.38
C ARG A 6 -0.04 4.61 18.65
N MET A 7 0.70 3.77 17.92
CA MET A 7 0.16 2.55 17.31
C MET A 7 -0.63 1.77 18.35
N ARG A 8 -1.86 1.40 17.98
CA ARG A 8 -2.64 0.49 18.80
C ARG A 8 -2.03 -0.91 18.75
N PRO A 9 -2.20 -1.73 19.80
CA PRO A 9 -1.88 -3.14 19.73
C PRO A 9 -2.76 -3.82 18.67
N LEU A 10 -2.18 -4.81 17.98
CA LEU A 10 -2.92 -5.63 17.04
C LEU A 10 -3.89 -6.52 17.81
N ARG A 11 -5.11 -6.65 17.29
CA ARG A 11 -6.05 -7.68 17.74
C ARG A 11 -5.47 -9.05 17.38
N GLN A 12 -5.88 -10.10 18.09
CA GLN A 12 -5.45 -11.47 17.78
C GLN A 12 -5.74 -11.82 16.31
N GLY A 13 -6.93 -11.46 15.82
CA GLY A 13 -7.31 -11.64 14.42
C GLY A 13 -6.42 -10.91 13.41
N GLU A 14 -5.83 -9.77 13.77
CA GLU A 14 -4.96 -9.01 12.87
C GLU A 14 -3.53 -9.53 12.90
N SER A 15 -3.06 -9.96 14.07
CA SER A 15 -1.69 -10.44 14.27
C SER A 15 -1.35 -11.67 13.43
N GLN A 16 -2.35 -12.52 13.13
CA GLN A 16 -2.15 -13.73 12.32
C GLN A 16 -1.78 -13.47 10.86
N TRP A 17 -1.93 -12.21 10.38
CA TRP A 17 -1.74 -11.83 8.98
C TRP A 17 -0.43 -11.12 8.70
N ILE A 18 0.37 -10.88 9.73
CA ILE A 18 1.72 -10.32 9.60
C ILE A 18 2.70 -11.48 9.74
N PHE A 19 3.34 -11.82 8.62
CA PHE A 19 4.27 -12.93 8.51
C PHE A 19 5.70 -12.41 8.40
N GLU A 20 6.63 -13.21 8.88
CA GLU A 20 8.04 -12.97 8.59
C GLU A 20 8.33 -13.21 7.10
N SER A 21 9.34 -12.53 6.53
CA SER A 21 9.67 -12.66 5.11
C SER A 21 9.96 -14.10 4.68
N HIS A 22 10.56 -14.91 5.57
CA HIS A 22 10.87 -16.31 5.29
C HIS A 22 9.62 -17.20 5.17
N ALA A 23 8.45 -16.75 5.64
CA ALA A 23 7.19 -17.48 5.51
C ALA A 23 6.73 -17.57 4.04
N LEU A 24 7.16 -16.65 3.18
CA LEU A 24 6.90 -16.72 1.74
C LEU A 24 7.59 -17.92 1.06
N GLU A 25 8.59 -18.52 1.70
CA GLU A 25 9.24 -19.74 1.19
C GLU A 25 8.50 -21.03 1.58
N LYS A 26 7.45 -20.92 2.40
CA LYS A 26 6.68 -22.05 2.96
C LYS A 26 5.17 -21.88 2.76
N THR A 27 4.77 -21.25 1.66
CA THR A 27 3.35 -21.13 1.32
C THR A 27 2.83 -22.45 0.74
N PRO A 28 1.51 -22.67 0.71
CA PRO A 28 0.92 -23.83 0.05
C PRO A 28 1.31 -23.97 -1.44
N SER A 29 1.56 -22.86 -2.13
CA SER A 29 2.03 -22.90 -3.52
C SER A 29 3.46 -23.42 -3.61
N ARG A 30 4.33 -23.07 -2.64
CA ARG A 30 5.69 -23.63 -2.55
C ARG A 30 5.65 -25.13 -2.31
N ASP A 31 4.77 -25.60 -1.43
CA ASP A 31 4.55 -27.03 -1.18
C ASP A 31 4.01 -27.77 -2.41
N ALA A 32 3.20 -27.09 -3.23
CA ALA A 32 2.71 -27.60 -4.51
C ALA A 32 3.74 -27.52 -5.67
N GLY A 33 4.96 -27.06 -5.40
CA GLY A 33 6.07 -27.04 -6.35
C GLY A 33 6.23 -25.75 -7.18
N PHE A 34 5.47 -24.70 -6.90
CA PHE A 34 5.66 -23.40 -7.55
C PHE A 34 6.89 -22.70 -6.98
N THR A 35 7.67 -22.04 -7.85
CA THR A 35 8.74 -21.13 -7.42
C THR A 35 8.15 -19.87 -6.77
N LEU A 36 8.91 -19.21 -5.90
CA LEU A 36 8.48 -17.93 -5.31
C LEU A 36 8.18 -16.89 -6.40
N GLU A 37 8.99 -16.83 -7.45
CA GLU A 37 8.78 -15.91 -8.59
C GLU A 37 7.44 -16.15 -9.29
N GLN A 38 7.10 -17.41 -9.59
CA GLN A 38 5.80 -17.78 -10.18
C GLN A 38 4.64 -17.42 -9.25
N GLU A 39 4.82 -17.61 -7.94
CA GLU A 39 3.80 -17.26 -6.98
C GLU A 39 3.58 -15.75 -6.88
N LEU A 40 4.65 -14.96 -6.79
CA LEU A 40 4.60 -13.50 -6.77
C LEU A 40 3.96 -12.95 -8.04
N GLU A 41 4.32 -13.47 -9.21
CA GLU A 41 3.72 -13.08 -10.47
C GLU A 41 2.23 -13.42 -10.52
N SER A 42 1.82 -14.58 -10.01
CA SER A 42 0.41 -14.98 -9.98
C SER A 42 -0.41 -14.11 -9.02
N ARG A 43 0.13 -13.78 -7.84
CA ARG A 43 -0.47 -12.82 -6.90
C ARG A 43 -0.64 -11.45 -7.57
N ARG A 44 0.39 -10.97 -8.26
CA ARG A 44 0.36 -9.72 -9.04
C ARG A 44 -0.73 -9.74 -10.11
N GLN A 45 -0.84 -10.83 -10.87
CA GLN A 45 -1.87 -11.00 -11.89
C GLN A 45 -3.28 -10.96 -11.32
N ALA A 46 -3.52 -11.60 -10.17
CA ALA A 46 -4.83 -11.55 -9.52
C ALA A 46 -5.23 -10.09 -9.20
N ILE A 47 -4.28 -9.29 -8.70
CA ILE A 47 -4.51 -7.87 -8.39
C ILE A 47 -4.77 -7.04 -9.64
N LEU A 48 -4.03 -7.27 -10.72
CA LEU A 48 -4.26 -6.59 -11.99
C LEU A 48 -5.60 -6.99 -12.63
N PHE A 49 -6.00 -8.25 -12.49
CA PHE A 49 -7.33 -8.71 -12.91
C PHE A 49 -8.41 -7.99 -12.12
N MET A 50 -8.32 -7.91 -10.79
CA MET A 50 -9.28 -7.17 -9.97
C MET A 50 -9.39 -5.70 -10.40
N ARG A 51 -8.28 -5.01 -10.63
CA ARG A 51 -8.29 -3.63 -11.15
C ARG A 51 -8.99 -3.53 -12.50
N SER A 52 -8.71 -4.46 -13.42
CA SER A 52 -9.35 -4.51 -14.73
C SER A 52 -10.86 -4.76 -14.63
N LEU A 53 -11.29 -5.63 -13.71
CA LEU A 53 -12.71 -5.90 -13.46
C LEU A 53 -13.39 -4.68 -12.85
N TRP A 54 -12.79 -4.03 -11.85
CA TRP A 54 -13.29 -2.80 -11.26
C TRP A 54 -13.54 -1.71 -12.30
N LEU A 55 -12.55 -1.42 -13.16
CA LEU A 55 -12.68 -0.40 -14.21
C LEU A 55 -13.84 -0.70 -15.17
N ARG A 56 -14.04 -1.98 -15.53
CA ARG A 56 -15.15 -2.42 -16.41
C ARG A 56 -16.51 -2.27 -15.73
N VAL A 57 -16.58 -2.49 -14.42
CA VAL A 57 -17.81 -2.31 -13.65
C VAL A 57 -18.11 -0.83 -13.45
N ALA A 58 -17.11 -0.05 -13.03
CA ALA A 58 -17.24 1.40 -12.81
C ALA A 58 -17.68 2.12 -14.09
N GLY A 59 -17.11 1.78 -15.26
CA GLY A 59 -17.53 2.37 -16.54
C GLY A 59 -18.99 2.10 -16.93
N LYS A 60 -19.64 1.07 -16.36
CA LYS A 60 -21.08 0.79 -16.58
C LYS A 60 -21.98 1.48 -15.56
N LEU A 61 -21.43 1.80 -14.39
CA LEU A 61 -22.11 2.58 -13.37
C LEU A 61 -21.85 4.04 -13.71
N HIS A 62 -22.70 4.65 -14.55
CA HIS A 62 -22.55 6.04 -15.05
C HIS A 62 -22.32 7.12 -13.96
N ASP A 63 -22.49 6.78 -12.68
CA ASP A 63 -22.36 7.64 -11.50
C ASP A 63 -21.13 7.31 -10.62
N THR A 64 -20.31 6.33 -10.99
CA THR A 64 -19.13 5.93 -10.21
C THR A 64 -17.87 6.45 -10.85
N ASP A 65 -17.31 7.53 -10.30
CA ASP A 65 -15.92 7.91 -10.57
C ASP A 65 -15.01 6.74 -10.13
N PRO A 66 -14.29 6.07 -11.04
CA PRO A 66 -13.41 4.97 -10.69
C PRO A 66 -12.30 5.36 -9.70
N GLU A 67 -11.96 6.64 -9.63
CA GLU A 67 -10.98 7.22 -8.71
C GLU A 67 -11.58 7.74 -7.41
N ALA A 68 -12.89 7.61 -7.23
CA ALA A 68 -13.57 7.94 -5.99
C ALA A 68 -12.92 7.22 -4.81
N THR A 69 -12.95 7.87 -3.64
CA THR A 69 -12.33 7.32 -2.41
C THR A 69 -12.86 5.92 -2.08
N ALA A 70 -14.12 5.62 -2.38
CA ALA A 70 -14.71 4.29 -2.20
C ALA A 70 -14.01 3.23 -3.08
N GLY A 71 -13.74 3.51 -4.35
CA GLY A 71 -13.03 2.58 -5.24
C GLY A 71 -11.58 2.33 -4.80
N LYS A 72 -10.90 3.37 -4.32
CA LYS A 72 -9.54 3.26 -3.75
C LYS A 72 -9.51 2.32 -2.53
N ALA A 73 -10.52 2.43 -1.66
CA ALA A 73 -10.64 1.57 -0.48
C ALA A 73 -10.94 0.12 -0.88
N VAL A 74 -11.87 -0.12 -1.80
CA VAL A 74 -12.21 -1.47 -2.32
C VAL A 74 -10.98 -2.15 -2.92
N LEU A 75 -10.26 -1.46 -3.82
CA LEU A 75 -9.08 -2.03 -4.48
C LEU A 75 -7.93 -2.30 -3.50
N THR A 76 -7.75 -1.43 -2.50
CA THR A 76 -6.75 -1.62 -1.45
C THR A 76 -7.06 -2.87 -0.64
N LEU A 77 -8.28 -2.97 -0.09
CA LEU A 77 -8.71 -4.13 0.69
C LEU A 77 -8.58 -5.41 -0.15
N ALA A 78 -9.09 -5.40 -1.38
CA ALA A 78 -9.02 -6.54 -2.29
C ALA A 78 -7.58 -7.03 -2.50
N ALA A 79 -6.62 -6.13 -2.74
CA ALA A 79 -5.22 -6.51 -2.90
C ALA A 79 -4.63 -7.15 -1.62
N ILE A 80 -4.97 -6.64 -0.44
CA ILE A 80 -4.55 -7.22 0.83
C ILE A 80 -5.14 -8.63 1.01
N LEU A 81 -6.42 -8.81 0.67
CA LEU A 81 -7.09 -10.10 0.76
C LEU A 81 -6.50 -11.14 -0.21
N VAL A 82 -6.07 -10.74 -1.41
CA VAL A 82 -5.31 -11.64 -2.32
C VAL A 82 -4.07 -12.18 -1.64
N HIS A 83 -3.27 -11.29 -1.04
CA HIS A 83 -2.04 -11.72 -0.38
C HIS A 83 -2.31 -12.62 0.81
N ARG A 84 -3.32 -12.30 1.64
CA ARG A 84 -3.75 -13.15 2.75
C ARG A 84 -4.24 -14.52 2.28
N PHE A 85 -5.03 -14.57 1.21
CA PHE A 85 -5.59 -15.81 0.65
C PHE A 85 -4.49 -16.77 0.20
N TYR A 86 -3.51 -16.29 -0.58
CA TYR A 86 -2.42 -17.14 -1.08
C TYR A 86 -1.39 -17.52 -0.01
N MET A 87 -1.44 -16.94 1.20
CA MET A 87 -0.71 -17.51 2.35
C MET A 87 -1.33 -18.82 2.87
N ARG A 88 -2.56 -19.17 2.45
CA ARG A 88 -3.32 -20.30 2.97
C ARG A 88 -3.89 -21.24 1.91
N ARG A 89 -3.95 -20.80 0.66
CA ARG A 89 -4.41 -21.60 -0.49
C ARG A 89 -3.36 -21.59 -1.59
N SER A 90 -3.29 -22.70 -2.33
CA SER A 90 -2.30 -22.91 -3.39
C SER A 90 -2.82 -22.41 -4.75
N LEU A 91 -1.90 -21.94 -5.59
CA LEU A 91 -2.14 -21.64 -7.00
C LEU A 91 -2.51 -22.86 -7.84
N SER A 92 -2.19 -24.08 -7.38
CA SER A 92 -2.63 -25.33 -8.02
C SER A 92 -4.15 -25.47 -8.04
N ASP A 93 -4.79 -24.97 -6.97
CA ASP A 93 -6.22 -25.18 -6.72
C ASP A 93 -7.02 -23.94 -7.10
N PHE A 94 -6.43 -22.76 -6.93
CA PHE A 94 -7.09 -21.47 -7.13
C PHE A 94 -6.25 -20.57 -8.02
N SER A 95 -6.66 -20.44 -9.28
CA SER A 95 -5.99 -19.57 -10.24
C SER A 95 -6.28 -18.10 -9.98
N PRO A 96 -5.38 -17.17 -10.36
CA PRO A 96 -5.64 -15.72 -10.30
C PRO A 96 -6.96 -15.29 -10.95
N GLN A 97 -7.34 -15.93 -12.06
CA GLN A 97 -8.58 -15.68 -12.79
C GLN A 97 -9.83 -16.09 -11.98
N SER A 98 -9.76 -17.21 -11.25
CA SER A 98 -10.86 -17.67 -10.39
C SER A 98 -11.02 -16.84 -9.11
N VAL A 99 -9.92 -16.32 -8.55
CA VAL A 99 -9.92 -15.62 -7.26
C VAL A 99 -10.29 -14.14 -7.40
N ALA A 100 -9.81 -13.47 -8.45
CA ALA A 100 -9.96 -12.03 -8.61
C ALA A 100 -11.42 -11.53 -8.56
N PRO A 101 -12.40 -12.13 -9.27
CA PRO A 101 -13.79 -11.66 -9.22
C PRO A 101 -14.40 -11.74 -7.80
N ILE A 102 -14.04 -12.76 -7.03
CA ILE A 102 -14.63 -13.10 -5.72
C ILE A 102 -14.09 -12.14 -4.68
N ILE A 103 -12.77 -11.93 -4.68
CA ILE A 103 -12.15 -11.00 -3.73
C ILE A 103 -12.61 -9.57 -3.99
N LEU A 104 -12.76 -9.17 -5.26
CA LEU A 104 -13.33 -7.86 -5.60
C LEU A 104 -14.79 -7.74 -5.11
N PHE A 105 -15.61 -8.78 -5.32
CA PHE A 105 -16.99 -8.81 -4.85
C PHE A 105 -17.07 -8.66 -3.32
N LEU A 106 -16.29 -9.44 -2.58
CA LEU A 106 -16.22 -9.40 -1.12
C LEU A 106 -15.74 -8.04 -0.61
N ALA A 107 -14.64 -7.52 -1.15
CA ALA A 107 -14.10 -6.23 -0.75
C ALA A 107 -15.11 -5.09 -0.99
N SER A 108 -15.85 -5.14 -2.10
CA SER A 108 -16.88 -4.14 -2.40
C SER A 108 -17.99 -4.10 -1.35
N LYS A 109 -18.39 -5.27 -0.81
CA LYS A 109 -19.39 -5.37 0.25
C LYS A 109 -18.86 -4.81 1.57
N VAL A 110 -17.60 -5.13 1.92
CA VAL A 110 -16.97 -4.71 3.18
C VAL A 110 -16.74 -3.20 3.24
N GLU A 111 -16.35 -2.58 2.13
CA GLU A 111 -16.09 -1.14 2.05
C GLU A 111 -17.36 -0.31 1.76
N GLU A 112 -18.55 -0.88 1.98
CA GLU A 112 -19.85 -0.21 1.80
C GLU A 112 -20.05 0.39 0.38
N ALA A 113 -19.42 -0.23 -0.62
CA ALA A 113 -19.55 0.11 -2.03
C ALA A 113 -19.96 -1.13 -2.85
N PRO A 114 -21.07 -1.80 -2.49
CA PRO A 114 -21.38 -3.14 -2.98
C PRO A 114 -21.63 -3.15 -4.49
N LEU A 115 -20.89 -4.03 -5.18
CA LEU A 115 -21.12 -4.29 -6.60
C LEU A 115 -22.15 -5.41 -6.78
N LYS A 116 -23.05 -5.26 -7.75
CA LYS A 116 -23.97 -6.36 -8.11
C LYS A 116 -23.17 -7.49 -8.75
N LEU A 117 -23.41 -8.73 -8.31
CA LEU A 117 -22.77 -9.94 -8.84
C LEU A 117 -22.83 -10.02 -10.36
N ARG A 118 -23.98 -9.66 -10.95
CA ARG A 118 -24.16 -9.57 -12.40
C ARG A 118 -23.12 -8.70 -13.11
N HIS A 119 -22.82 -7.53 -12.57
CA HIS A 119 -21.84 -6.62 -13.18
C HIS A 119 -20.43 -7.22 -13.13
N ILE A 120 -20.09 -7.89 -12.02
CA ILE A 120 -18.82 -8.61 -11.87
C ILE A 120 -18.73 -9.76 -12.87
N ILE A 121 -19.77 -10.59 -13.01
CA ILE A 121 -19.80 -11.68 -13.98
C ILE A 121 -19.66 -11.15 -15.40
N ASN A 122 -20.42 -10.12 -15.77
CA ASN A 122 -20.32 -9.51 -17.10
C ASN A 122 -18.91 -8.93 -17.35
N ALA A 123 -18.27 -8.32 -16.35
CA ALA A 123 -16.89 -7.84 -16.46
C ALA A 123 -15.89 -9.00 -16.62
N THR A 124 -16.13 -10.11 -15.92
CA THR A 124 -15.33 -11.35 -15.95
C THR A 124 -15.40 -12.01 -17.31
N LEU A 125 -16.61 -12.20 -17.86
CA LEU A 125 -16.83 -12.67 -19.23
C LEU A 125 -16.11 -11.77 -20.24
N THR A 126 -16.27 -10.44 -20.14
CA THR A 126 -15.61 -9.50 -21.06
C THR A 126 -14.08 -9.60 -20.99
N LYS A 127 -13.51 -9.86 -19.80
CA LYS A 127 -12.06 -9.91 -19.59
C LYS A 127 -11.44 -11.24 -20.01
N PHE A 128 -12.07 -12.36 -19.66
CA PHE A 128 -11.47 -13.69 -19.78
C PHE A 128 -12.04 -14.52 -20.92
N GLU A 129 -13.25 -14.20 -21.39
CA GLU A 129 -13.91 -14.89 -22.51
C GLU A 129 -14.48 -13.88 -23.53
N PRO A 130 -13.61 -13.16 -24.25
CA PRO A 130 -14.05 -12.19 -25.24
C PRO A 130 -14.97 -12.83 -26.27
N GLY A 131 -16.17 -12.26 -26.44
CA GLY A 131 -17.21 -12.77 -27.35
C GLY A 131 -18.28 -13.62 -26.67
N ALA A 132 -18.10 -14.03 -25.41
CA ALA A 132 -19.16 -14.68 -24.65
C ALA A 132 -20.36 -13.73 -24.45
N PRO A 133 -21.60 -14.25 -24.52
CA PRO A 133 -22.80 -13.44 -24.35
C PRO A 133 -22.88 -12.87 -22.93
N LEU A 134 -23.05 -11.54 -22.83
CA LEU A 134 -23.34 -10.86 -21.57
C LEU A 134 -24.84 -10.99 -21.25
N TRP A 135 -25.19 -10.88 -19.97
CA TRP A 135 -26.58 -11.02 -19.54
C TRP A 135 -27.08 -9.83 -18.72
N GLU A 136 -28.32 -9.41 -19.01
CA GLU A 136 -29.07 -8.42 -18.26
C GLU A 136 -30.51 -8.97 -18.04
N PRO A 137 -31.06 -8.89 -16.81
CA PRO A 137 -32.40 -9.39 -16.55
C PRO A 137 -33.42 -8.57 -17.32
N SER A 138 -34.38 -9.29 -17.88
CA SER A 138 -35.58 -8.73 -18.47
C SER A 138 -36.72 -8.80 -17.45
N SER A 139 -37.79 -8.04 -17.67
CA SER A 139 -39.03 -8.19 -16.89
C SER A 139 -39.70 -9.55 -17.09
N ASN A 140 -39.28 -10.32 -18.09
CA ASN A 140 -39.71 -11.70 -18.33
C ASN A 140 -38.48 -12.60 -18.56
N ASP A 141 -38.22 -13.51 -17.61
CA ASP A 141 -37.08 -14.44 -17.64
C ASP A 141 -37.14 -15.44 -18.81
N ASP A 142 -38.35 -15.77 -19.30
CA ASP A 142 -38.53 -16.67 -20.46
C ASP A 142 -38.03 -16.03 -21.76
N VAL A 143 -37.91 -14.69 -21.80
CA VAL A 143 -37.50 -13.93 -22.99
C VAL A 143 -35.98 -13.76 -23.07
N ASN A 144 -35.26 -13.80 -21.95
CA ASN A 144 -33.80 -13.65 -21.92
C ASN A 144 -33.14 -14.62 -20.92
N PRO A 145 -33.11 -15.94 -21.24
CA PRO A 145 -32.47 -16.91 -20.37
C PRO A 145 -30.98 -16.59 -20.20
N GLN A 146 -30.46 -16.79 -18.98
CA GLN A 146 -29.04 -16.65 -18.71
C GLN A 146 -28.21 -17.60 -19.60
N PRO A 147 -27.18 -17.09 -20.29
CA PRO A 147 -26.26 -17.92 -21.05
C PRO A 147 -25.51 -18.93 -20.16
N LEU A 148 -25.02 -20.01 -20.78
CA LEU A 148 -24.31 -21.08 -20.09
C LEU A 148 -23.03 -20.56 -19.41
N GLU A 149 -22.29 -19.69 -20.09
CA GLU A 149 -21.05 -19.08 -19.62
C GLU A 149 -21.30 -18.19 -18.40
N TYR A 150 -22.37 -17.39 -18.43
CA TYR A 150 -22.80 -16.58 -17.29
C TYR A 150 -23.11 -17.46 -16.08
N ARG A 151 -23.92 -18.51 -16.26
CA ARG A 151 -24.28 -19.45 -15.18
C ARG A 151 -23.06 -20.19 -14.63
N ARG A 152 -22.08 -20.53 -15.49
CA ARG A 152 -20.83 -21.16 -15.06
C ARG A 152 -20.06 -20.24 -14.12
N TRP A 153 -19.86 -18.97 -14.52
CA TRP A 153 -19.20 -17.99 -13.67
C TRP A 153 -19.97 -17.71 -12.39
N GLU A 154 -21.30 -17.57 -12.45
CA GLU A 154 -22.11 -17.41 -11.25
C GLU A 154 -21.90 -18.55 -10.25
N LYS A 155 -21.95 -19.80 -10.74
CA LYS A 155 -21.70 -20.97 -9.91
C LYS A 155 -20.27 -21.02 -9.35
N GLU A 156 -19.27 -20.70 -10.17
CA GLU A 156 -17.86 -20.71 -9.76
C GLU A 156 -17.57 -19.63 -8.72
N ILE A 157 -18.11 -18.42 -8.89
CA ILE A 157 -17.96 -17.31 -7.95
C ILE A 157 -18.58 -17.68 -6.60
N LEU A 158 -19.80 -18.19 -6.60
CA LEU A 158 -20.50 -18.56 -5.36
C LEU A 158 -19.81 -19.73 -4.63
N ALA A 159 -19.35 -20.75 -5.36
CA ALA A 159 -18.63 -21.86 -4.75
C ALA A 159 -17.27 -21.43 -4.18
N THR A 160 -16.58 -20.52 -4.85
CA THR A 160 -15.27 -20.02 -4.40
C THR A 160 -15.40 -19.03 -3.25
N GLU A 161 -16.53 -18.30 -3.14
CA GLU A 161 -16.80 -17.38 -2.03
C GLU A 161 -16.67 -18.07 -0.68
N GLU A 162 -17.29 -19.24 -0.50
CA GLU A 162 -17.22 -20.02 0.75
C GLU A 162 -15.77 -20.35 1.14
N VAL A 163 -14.96 -20.78 0.17
CA VAL A 163 -13.55 -21.12 0.40
C VAL A 163 -12.73 -19.88 0.76
N VAL A 164 -12.99 -18.76 0.10
CA VAL A 164 -12.26 -17.49 0.33
C VAL A 164 -12.58 -16.94 1.72
N VAL A 165 -13.85 -16.87 2.12
CA VAL A 165 -14.21 -16.33 3.45
C VAL A 165 -13.67 -17.21 4.59
N GLU A 166 -13.67 -18.54 4.41
CA GLU A 166 -13.08 -19.49 5.35
C GLU A 166 -11.56 -19.33 5.42
N ALA A 167 -10.89 -19.29 4.26
CA ALA A 167 -9.44 -19.09 4.18
C ALA A 167 -9.02 -17.77 4.84
N LEU A 168 -9.85 -16.73 4.76
CA LEU A 168 -9.64 -15.42 5.38
C LEU A 168 -10.08 -15.37 6.85
N CYS A 169 -10.50 -16.49 7.47
CA CYS A 169 -11.02 -16.53 8.84
C CYS A 169 -12.12 -15.49 9.12
N PHE A 170 -12.90 -15.10 8.10
CA PHE A 170 -13.86 -14.00 8.19
C PHE A 170 -13.27 -12.66 8.67
N ASP A 171 -11.94 -12.49 8.63
CA ASP A 171 -11.25 -11.28 9.05
C ASP A 171 -11.04 -10.31 7.88
N PHE A 172 -12.07 -9.51 7.64
CA PHE A 172 -12.08 -8.45 6.62
C PHE A 172 -11.75 -7.07 7.21
N ALA A 173 -11.57 -6.95 8.52
CA ALA A 173 -11.33 -5.69 9.19
C ALA A 173 -9.84 -5.29 9.06
N VAL A 174 -9.52 -4.59 7.98
CA VAL A 174 -8.15 -4.21 7.62
C VAL A 174 -7.95 -2.70 7.71
N ASP A 175 -6.99 -2.26 8.51
CA ASP A 175 -6.52 -0.88 8.50
C ASP A 175 -5.74 -0.61 7.20
N GLN A 176 -6.11 0.45 6.49
CA GLN A 176 -5.51 0.78 5.19
C GLN A 176 -4.39 1.82 5.30
N PRO A 177 -3.27 1.66 4.57
CA PRO A 177 -2.15 2.62 4.59
C PRO A 177 -2.52 4.03 4.10
N TRP A 178 -3.40 4.14 3.11
CA TRP A 178 -3.72 5.42 2.46
C TRP A 178 -4.36 6.45 3.41
N PRO A 179 -5.41 6.12 4.18
CA PRO A 179 -5.92 7.00 5.24
C PRO A 179 -4.87 7.44 6.26
N ILE A 180 -3.93 6.56 6.62
CA ILE A 180 -2.85 6.87 7.57
C ILE A 180 -1.91 7.91 6.98
N LEU A 181 -1.46 7.70 5.73
CA LEU A 181 -0.62 8.65 5.01
C LEU A 181 -1.27 10.04 4.94
N ARG A 182 -2.51 10.11 4.44
CA ARG A 182 -3.26 11.39 4.32
C ARG A 182 -3.40 12.11 5.66
N ALA A 183 -3.68 11.36 6.73
CA ALA A 183 -3.81 11.95 8.06
C ALA A 183 -2.46 12.49 8.57
N ALA A 184 -1.37 11.76 8.33
CA ALA A 184 -0.04 12.14 8.78
C ALA A 184 0.51 13.37 8.06
N VAL A 185 0.25 13.50 6.76
CA VAL A 185 0.79 14.59 5.92
C VAL A 185 -0.08 15.84 5.90
N ARG A 186 -1.25 15.80 6.55
CA ARG A 186 -2.13 16.97 6.64
C ARG A 186 -1.42 18.17 7.26
N GLY A 187 -1.44 19.30 6.55
CA GLY A 187 -0.80 20.55 6.95
C GLY A 187 0.73 20.50 6.93
N ILE A 188 1.35 19.54 6.23
CA ILE A 188 2.81 19.43 6.13
C ILE A 188 3.43 20.68 5.49
N ASP A 189 2.70 21.37 4.62
CA ASP A 189 3.14 22.61 3.96
C ASP A 189 3.52 23.72 4.96
N HIS A 190 2.87 23.75 6.14
CA HIS A 190 3.18 24.72 7.20
C HIS A 190 4.33 24.29 8.13
N LEU A 191 4.74 23.03 8.05
CA LEU A 191 5.78 22.48 8.91
C LEU A 191 7.18 22.66 8.36
N TRP A 192 7.35 23.01 7.09
CA TRP A 192 8.69 23.19 6.52
C TRP A 192 9.44 24.30 7.28
N ALA A 193 10.66 23.99 7.73
CA ALA A 193 11.52 24.94 8.45
C ALA A 193 11.91 26.15 7.58
N ASN A 194 12.13 25.92 6.29
CA ASN A 194 12.46 26.94 5.31
C ASN A 194 11.22 27.26 4.45
N GLU A 195 10.72 28.50 4.49
CA GLU A 195 9.59 28.96 3.66
C GLU A 195 9.99 29.08 2.18
N GLU A 196 11.28 29.28 1.91
CA GLU A 196 11.84 29.36 0.57
C GLU A 196 12.64 28.08 0.30
N GLY A 197 12.28 27.32 -0.74
CA GLY A 197 13.18 26.31 -1.27
C GLY A 197 14.50 26.98 -1.62
N GLU A 198 15.60 26.53 -1.03
CA GLU A 198 16.92 27.13 -1.26
C GLU A 198 17.17 27.30 -2.77
N LEU A 199 17.40 28.55 -3.18
CA LEU A 199 17.81 28.94 -4.52
C LEU A 199 19.25 28.49 -4.77
N ALA A 200 19.47 27.19 -4.96
CA ALA A 200 20.67 26.76 -5.66
C ALA A 200 20.44 26.99 -7.16
N ASN A 201 21.11 28.00 -7.73
CA ASN A 201 21.17 28.28 -9.18
C ASN A 201 19.87 28.75 -9.86
N GLY A 202 18.93 29.38 -9.13
CA GLY A 202 17.74 30.02 -9.75
C GLY A 202 16.62 29.05 -10.18
N VAL A 203 16.74 27.77 -9.87
CA VAL A 203 15.67 26.77 -10.05
C VAL A 203 15.01 26.51 -8.70
N ARG A 204 13.69 26.68 -8.59
CA ARG A 204 12.96 26.25 -7.39
C ARG A 204 13.12 24.74 -7.23
N LYS A 205 13.77 24.30 -6.16
CA LYS A 205 13.82 22.88 -5.79
C LYS A 205 12.38 22.38 -5.62
N ARG A 206 12.03 21.24 -6.25
CA ARG A 206 10.70 20.65 -6.11
C ARG A 206 10.49 20.30 -4.65
N ARG A 207 9.34 20.71 -4.10
CA ARG A 207 8.97 20.43 -2.71
C ARG A 207 7.89 19.37 -2.66
N ALA A 208 8.00 18.45 -1.71
CA ALA A 208 6.95 17.49 -1.40
C ALA A 208 5.80 18.20 -0.65
N THR A 209 4.90 18.85 -1.40
CA THR A 209 3.70 19.48 -0.84
C THR A 209 2.67 18.42 -0.42
N GLU A 210 1.70 18.81 0.41
CA GLU A 210 0.59 17.92 0.80
C GLU A 210 -0.12 17.30 -0.42
N GLU A 211 -0.39 18.11 -1.44
CA GLU A 211 -1.00 17.67 -2.70
C GLU A 211 -0.14 16.63 -3.43
N VAL A 212 1.15 16.92 -3.63
CA VAL A 212 2.10 16.01 -4.30
C VAL A 212 2.24 14.70 -3.54
N ILE A 213 2.33 14.76 -2.20
CA ILE A 213 2.43 13.55 -1.37
C ILE A 213 1.14 12.73 -1.42
N ASN A 214 -0.02 13.38 -1.49
CA ASN A 214 -1.28 12.67 -1.65
C ASN A 214 -1.35 11.98 -3.02
N GLU A 215 -1.08 12.67 -4.11
CA GLU A 215 -1.14 12.08 -5.45
C GLU A 215 -0.15 10.92 -5.62
N LEU A 216 1.14 11.16 -5.34
CA LEU A 216 2.17 10.13 -5.44
C LEU A 216 2.00 9.04 -4.39
N GLY A 217 1.50 9.39 -3.21
CA GLY A 217 1.21 8.46 -2.12
C GLY A 217 0.24 7.37 -2.53
N TRP A 218 -0.85 7.75 -3.20
CA TRP A 218 -1.80 6.80 -3.74
C TRP A 218 -1.14 5.90 -4.80
N VAL A 219 -0.41 6.49 -5.75
CA VAL A 219 0.26 5.74 -6.84
C VAL A 219 1.25 4.72 -6.27
N MET A 220 2.14 5.14 -5.38
CA MET A 220 3.16 4.27 -4.78
C MET A 220 2.55 3.21 -3.88
N LEU A 221 1.53 3.52 -3.08
CA LEU A 221 0.84 2.48 -2.32
C LEU A 221 0.20 1.44 -3.24
N ASN A 222 -0.47 1.89 -4.31
CA ASN A 222 -1.11 1.01 -5.27
C ASN A 222 -0.09 0.12 -5.98
N GLU A 223 1.07 0.66 -6.37
CA GLU A 223 2.18 -0.13 -6.90
C GLU A 223 2.73 -1.11 -5.86
N GLY A 224 2.93 -0.68 -4.62
CA GLY A 224 3.38 -1.52 -3.51
C GLY A 224 2.47 -2.71 -3.21
N TYR A 225 1.17 -2.58 -3.45
CA TYR A 225 0.21 -3.68 -3.27
C TYR A 225 0.40 -4.81 -4.28
N LEU A 226 1.12 -4.61 -5.39
CA LEU A 226 1.48 -5.70 -6.31
C LEU A 226 2.44 -6.71 -5.65
N ALA A 227 3.19 -6.27 -4.64
CA ALA A 227 4.06 -7.10 -3.83
C ALA A 227 3.36 -7.51 -2.51
N PRO A 228 3.80 -8.60 -1.83
CA PRO A 228 3.21 -9.07 -0.58
C PRO A 228 3.54 -8.19 0.64
N LEU A 229 3.89 -6.91 0.45
CA LEU A 229 4.15 -5.97 1.54
C LEU A 229 3.02 -5.92 2.59
N PRO A 230 1.71 -5.98 2.23
CA PRO A 230 0.64 -5.92 3.24
C PRO A 230 0.52 -7.12 4.17
N VAL A 231 1.19 -8.24 3.86
CA VAL A 231 1.28 -9.41 4.75
C VAL A 231 2.63 -9.50 5.46
N LEU A 232 3.58 -8.61 5.13
CA LEU A 232 4.90 -8.54 5.78
C LEU A 232 4.98 -7.39 6.79
N TYR A 233 4.25 -6.30 6.54
CA TYR A 233 4.30 -5.10 7.34
C TYR A 233 2.90 -4.58 7.69
N ARG A 234 2.78 -4.02 8.88
CA ARG A 234 1.61 -3.26 9.29
C ARG A 234 1.40 -2.01 8.39
N PRO A 235 0.16 -1.54 8.23
CA PRO A 235 -0.15 -0.43 7.33
C PRO A 235 0.52 0.90 7.73
N GLU A 236 0.82 1.12 9.01
CA GLU A 236 1.58 2.28 9.48
C GLU A 236 2.98 2.33 8.88
N TYR A 237 3.67 1.17 8.81
CA TYR A 237 5.00 1.07 8.21
C TYR A 237 4.95 1.22 6.69
N SER A 238 3.91 0.70 6.02
CA SER A 238 3.73 0.91 4.58
C SER A 238 3.50 2.38 4.24
N ALA A 239 2.66 3.08 5.02
CA ALA A 239 2.41 4.51 4.86
C ALA A 239 3.69 5.33 5.10
N PHE A 240 4.43 5.03 6.16
CA PHE A 240 5.69 5.68 6.48
C PHE A 240 6.78 5.42 5.42
N ALA A 241 6.85 4.19 4.90
CA ALA A 241 7.78 3.83 3.84
C ALA A 241 7.49 4.63 2.56
N VAL A 242 6.24 4.68 2.12
CA VAL A 242 5.85 5.48 0.94
C VAL A 242 6.13 6.97 1.16
N PHE A 243 5.82 7.52 2.34
CA PHE A 243 6.18 8.90 2.67
C PHE A 243 7.69 9.16 2.53
N THR A 244 8.51 8.27 3.08
CA THR A 244 9.98 8.35 3.00
C THR A 244 10.47 8.31 1.55
N LEU A 245 9.91 7.40 0.74
CA LEU A 245 10.29 7.26 -0.67
C LEU A 245 9.87 8.49 -1.49
N ILE A 246 8.71 9.08 -1.21
CA ILE A 246 8.27 10.33 -1.86
C ILE A 246 9.22 11.47 -1.52
N LEU A 247 9.64 11.61 -0.25
CA LEU A 247 10.65 12.60 0.11
C LEU A 247 11.96 12.37 -0.67
N ALA A 248 12.43 11.13 -0.76
CA ALA A 248 13.65 10.81 -1.51
C ALA A 248 13.53 11.22 -3.00
N VAL A 249 12.41 10.91 -3.64
CA VAL A 249 12.19 11.17 -5.08
C VAL A 249 11.91 12.65 -5.37
N VAL A 250 11.04 13.31 -4.59
CA VAL A 250 10.57 14.67 -4.89
C VAL A 250 11.60 15.72 -4.47
N GLU A 251 12.23 15.54 -3.30
CA GLU A 251 13.27 16.46 -2.81
C GLU A 251 14.67 16.15 -3.36
N GLU A 252 14.76 15.12 -4.22
CA GLU A 252 16.01 14.60 -4.81
C GLU A 252 17.06 14.31 -3.72
N MET A 253 16.61 13.70 -2.62
CA MET A 253 17.43 13.38 -1.46
C MET A 253 17.94 11.94 -1.54
N ARG A 254 19.06 11.68 -0.88
CA ARG A 254 19.47 10.31 -0.60
C ARG A 254 18.46 9.63 0.33
N LEU A 255 18.35 8.31 0.22
CA LEU A 255 17.37 7.55 0.99
C LEU A 255 17.56 7.65 2.50
N ASP A 256 18.82 7.73 2.97
CA ASP A 256 19.14 7.89 4.39
C ASP A 256 18.76 9.28 4.92
N GLU A 257 19.01 10.34 4.14
CA GLU A 257 18.56 11.69 4.47
C GLU A 257 17.02 11.78 4.47
N ALA A 258 16.36 11.15 3.49
CA ALA A 258 14.91 11.11 3.40
C ALA A 258 14.30 10.33 4.58
N ALA A 259 14.93 9.22 4.99
CA ALA A 259 14.52 8.47 6.17
C ALA A 259 14.69 9.31 7.44
N ALA A 260 15.82 10.00 7.60
CA ALA A 260 16.04 10.91 8.72
C ALA A 260 14.96 12.03 8.76
N ALA A 261 14.66 12.63 7.61
CA ALA A 261 13.59 13.61 7.48
C ALA A 261 12.22 13.05 7.87
N ALA A 262 11.91 11.84 7.41
CA ALA A 262 10.64 11.18 7.72
C ALA A 262 10.50 10.90 9.22
N THR A 263 11.59 10.56 9.93
CA THR A 263 11.54 10.30 11.39
C THR A 263 11.10 11.52 12.20
N GLU A 264 11.33 12.75 11.73
CA GLU A 264 10.82 13.96 12.39
C GLU A 264 9.29 13.98 12.51
N LEU A 265 8.60 13.29 11.59
CA LEU A 265 7.15 13.18 11.55
C LEU A 265 6.63 11.77 11.90
N ALA A 266 7.49 10.86 12.38
CA ALA A 266 7.12 9.47 12.72
C ALA A 266 5.89 9.39 13.64
N GLY A 267 5.82 10.27 14.64
CA GLY A 267 4.69 10.35 15.57
C GLY A 267 3.33 10.64 14.91
N ARG A 268 3.30 11.26 13.72
CA ARG A 268 2.08 11.50 12.95
C ARG A 268 1.56 10.23 12.25
N PHE A 269 2.44 9.27 12.00
CA PHE A 269 2.10 7.91 11.53
C PHE A 269 1.79 6.96 12.68
N GLY A 270 1.86 7.45 13.92
CA GLY A 270 1.69 6.66 15.15
C GLY A 270 2.92 5.85 15.55
N LEU A 271 4.08 6.14 14.94
CA LEU A 271 5.34 5.47 15.22
C LEU A 271 6.14 6.23 16.29
N ASP A 272 6.74 5.49 17.21
CA ASP A 272 7.64 5.97 18.28
C ASP A 272 9.10 5.72 17.87
N ILE A 273 9.53 6.39 16.81
CA ILE A 273 10.90 6.33 16.29
C ILE A 273 11.65 7.58 16.75
N PRO A 274 12.73 7.44 17.55
CA PRO A 274 13.49 8.59 18.01
C PRO A 274 14.29 9.21 16.86
N TRP A 275 14.26 10.53 16.76
CA TRP A 275 15.11 11.28 15.83
C TRP A 275 16.58 11.24 16.26
N ARG A 276 17.50 11.19 15.29
CA ARG A 276 18.97 11.17 15.53
C ARG A 276 19.69 12.17 14.62
N GLU A 277 20.72 12.82 15.15
CA GLU A 277 21.48 13.90 14.49
C GLU A 277 22.59 13.39 13.55
N SER A 278 23.15 12.22 13.82
CA SER A 278 24.15 11.57 12.96
C SER A 278 23.77 10.11 12.68
N VAL A 279 24.07 9.65 11.46
CA VAL A 279 24.10 8.23 11.10
C VAL A 279 25.39 7.62 11.66
N GLU A 280 25.58 7.64 12.98
CA GLU A 280 26.77 7.04 13.60
C GLU A 280 26.69 5.51 13.50
N SER A 281 27.76 4.94 12.96
CA SER A 281 27.95 3.52 12.73
C SER A 281 28.12 2.76 14.04
N SER A 282 27.41 1.63 14.14
CA SER A 282 27.93 0.35 14.67
C SER A 282 27.85 -0.03 16.17
N SER A 283 26.93 0.50 17.00
CA SER A 283 26.80 -0.11 18.36
C SER A 283 25.46 -0.03 19.13
N ARG A 284 24.36 0.46 18.55
CA ARG A 284 23.04 0.39 19.21
C ARG A 284 22.00 -0.32 18.34
N GLU A 285 21.41 -1.38 18.87
CA GLU A 285 20.26 -2.05 18.27
C GLU A 285 19.13 -1.02 18.02
N TYR A 286 18.53 -1.11 16.84
CA TYR A 286 17.35 -0.30 16.53
C TYR A 286 16.15 -0.80 17.35
N GLY A 287 15.29 0.12 17.78
CA GLY A 287 14.01 -0.26 18.37
C GLY A 287 13.16 -1.03 17.34
N THR A 288 12.25 -1.88 17.81
CA THR A 288 11.42 -2.75 16.95
C THR A 288 10.68 -1.96 15.86
N GLU A 289 10.14 -0.78 16.18
CA GLU A 289 9.43 0.06 15.22
C GLU A 289 10.36 0.67 14.16
N GLU A 290 11.56 1.10 14.57
CA GLU A 290 12.57 1.63 13.65
C GLU A 290 13.06 0.52 12.70
N ALA A 291 13.28 -0.69 13.22
CA ALA A 291 13.65 -1.85 12.41
C ALA A 291 12.57 -2.22 11.38
N ASN A 292 11.29 -2.24 11.80
CA ASN A 292 10.17 -2.55 10.91
C ASN A 292 9.96 -1.47 9.84
N ALA A 293 10.06 -0.18 10.21
CA ALA A 293 9.95 0.93 9.25
C ALA A 293 11.06 0.86 8.19
N ARG A 294 12.30 0.64 8.61
CA ARG A 294 13.45 0.45 7.69
C ARG A 294 13.28 -0.80 6.83
N GLY A 295 12.79 -1.89 7.41
CA GLY A 295 12.46 -3.12 6.70
C GLY A 295 11.43 -2.89 5.59
N ALA A 296 10.36 -2.15 5.88
CA ALA A 296 9.31 -1.83 4.90
C ALA A 296 9.86 -1.01 3.73
N ILE A 297 10.68 0.02 4.00
CA ILE A 297 11.36 0.81 2.98
C ILE A 297 12.26 -0.07 2.11
N HIS A 298 13.11 -0.88 2.76
CA HIS A 298 14.04 -1.77 2.07
C HIS A 298 13.31 -2.80 1.19
N GLN A 299 12.29 -3.47 1.72
CA GLN A 299 11.56 -4.48 0.96
C GLN A 299 10.78 -3.89 -0.21
N TYR A 300 10.25 -2.67 -0.07
CA TYR A 300 9.65 -1.98 -1.21
C TYR A 300 10.67 -1.83 -2.35
N ILE A 301 11.89 -1.39 -2.04
CA ILE A 301 12.96 -1.24 -3.05
C ILE A 301 13.39 -2.59 -3.64
N VAL A 302 13.50 -3.64 -2.81
CA VAL A 302 13.83 -5.00 -3.28
C VAL A 302 12.79 -5.48 -4.30
N PHE A 303 11.50 -5.28 -4.03
CA PHE A 303 10.45 -5.67 -4.98
C PHE A 303 10.45 -4.84 -6.26
N CYS A 304 10.87 -3.57 -6.21
CA CYS A 304 11.13 -2.78 -7.42
C CYS A 304 12.30 -3.40 -8.23
N GLN A 305 13.39 -3.79 -7.57
CA GLN A 305 14.56 -4.40 -8.25
C GLN A 305 14.23 -5.76 -8.87
N GLN A 306 13.38 -6.56 -8.23
CA GLN A 306 12.86 -7.82 -8.75
C GLN A 306 11.89 -7.60 -9.93
N GLY A 307 11.32 -6.41 -10.07
CA GLY A 307 10.32 -6.10 -11.10
C GLY A 307 8.90 -6.56 -10.76
N VAL A 308 8.64 -6.88 -9.49
CA VAL A 308 7.28 -7.12 -8.97
C VAL A 308 6.53 -5.78 -8.86
N ILE A 309 7.25 -4.75 -8.42
CA ILE A 309 6.87 -3.34 -8.48
C ILE A 309 7.61 -2.69 -9.66
N GLU A 310 7.08 -1.60 -10.21
CA GLU A 310 7.69 -0.84 -11.31
C GLU A 310 9.19 -0.54 -11.08
N ARG A 311 10.04 -0.96 -12.03
CA ARG A 311 11.51 -0.94 -11.90
C ARG A 311 12.05 0.47 -11.90
N GLU A 312 11.41 1.38 -12.64
CA GLU A 312 11.85 2.77 -12.76
C GLU A 312 11.81 3.49 -11.40
N LEU A 313 10.92 3.09 -10.47
CA LEU A 313 10.87 3.68 -9.13
C LEU A 313 12.19 3.48 -8.37
N ALA A 314 12.83 2.32 -8.49
CA ALA A 314 14.13 2.07 -7.86
C ALA A 314 15.24 2.96 -8.42
N ARG A 315 15.17 3.34 -9.70
CA ARG A 315 16.19 4.19 -10.34
C ARG A 315 16.10 5.65 -9.89
N LEU A 316 14.92 6.09 -9.46
CA LEU A 316 14.71 7.43 -8.92
C LEU A 316 15.20 7.56 -7.46
N ILE A 317 15.45 6.44 -6.78
CA ILE A 317 15.87 6.43 -5.38
C ILE A 317 17.39 6.31 -5.29
N ASN A 318 18.03 7.36 -4.80
CA ASN A 318 19.47 7.34 -4.55
C ASN A 318 19.78 6.59 -3.24
N THR A 319 20.40 5.42 -3.37
CA THR A 319 20.77 4.52 -2.25
C THR A 319 22.25 4.62 -1.84
N THR A 320 23.02 5.57 -2.39
CA THR A 320 24.42 5.74 -2.02
C THR A 320 24.58 6.07 -0.54
N THR A 321 25.46 5.35 0.15
CA THR A 321 25.74 5.56 1.57
C THR A 321 27.04 6.34 1.72
N THR A 322 26.97 7.54 2.29
CA THR A 322 28.14 8.33 2.68
C THR A 322 28.15 8.43 4.20
N SER A 323 29.14 7.82 4.86
CA SER A 323 29.25 7.84 6.32
C SER A 323 29.76 9.21 6.79
N GLY A 324 29.09 9.80 7.78
CA GLY A 324 29.64 10.92 8.55
C GLY A 324 29.08 12.32 8.27
N GLU A 325 28.01 12.44 7.48
CA GLU A 325 27.32 13.73 7.30
C GLU A 325 26.27 13.93 8.41
N THR A 326 26.33 15.07 9.09
CA THR A 326 25.34 15.51 10.07
C THR A 326 24.06 15.96 9.38
N TYR A 327 22.91 15.45 9.83
CA TYR A 327 21.61 15.76 9.25
C TYR A 327 20.97 16.98 9.92
N THR A 328 20.66 18.01 9.14
CA THR A 328 19.92 19.19 9.61
C THR A 328 18.42 18.97 9.48
N ARG A 329 17.68 19.28 10.56
CA ARG A 329 16.22 19.14 10.57
C ARG A 329 15.53 19.96 9.49
N ARG A 330 14.49 19.37 8.89
CA ARG A 330 13.72 20.00 7.81
C ARG A 330 12.31 20.43 8.21
N PHE A 331 11.79 19.94 9.34
CA PHE A 331 10.47 20.29 9.83
C PHE A 331 10.53 21.08 11.16
N LYS A 332 9.63 22.05 11.29
CA LYS A 332 9.33 22.78 12.52
C LYS A 332 8.63 21.81 13.47
N VAL A 333 9.37 21.28 14.44
CA VAL A 333 8.80 20.42 15.49
C VAL A 333 8.18 21.31 16.57
N GLU A 334 6.86 21.24 16.75
CA GLU A 334 6.18 21.95 17.85
C GLU A 334 6.73 21.47 19.21
N GLY A 335 7.36 22.37 19.98
CA GLY A 335 7.78 22.13 21.37
C GLY A 335 9.29 22.07 21.64
N GLN A 336 10.16 22.29 20.65
CA GLN A 336 11.59 22.50 20.90
C GLN A 336 11.98 23.93 20.50
N ALA A 337 12.24 24.78 21.51
CA ALA A 337 12.85 26.07 21.29
C ALA A 337 14.19 25.88 20.57
N ASN A 338 14.43 26.65 19.51
CA ASN A 338 15.72 26.72 18.85
C ASN A 338 16.80 27.02 19.91
N GLY A 339 17.57 26.00 20.27
CA GLY A 339 18.75 26.12 21.12
C GLY A 339 19.91 26.77 20.38
N ASN A 340 19.68 27.93 19.75
CA ASN A 340 20.71 28.80 19.20
C ASN A 340 20.51 30.20 19.77
N GLY A 341 20.78 30.30 21.07
CA GLY A 341 20.93 31.55 21.79
C GLY A 341 22.02 31.37 22.82
N ARG A 342 23.29 31.36 22.39
CA ARG A 342 24.39 31.65 23.31
C ARG A 342 24.12 33.06 23.86
N PRO A 343 23.97 33.27 25.18
CA PRO A 343 24.03 34.62 25.70
C PRO A 343 25.48 35.07 25.51
N ASN A 344 25.69 35.99 24.57
CA ASN A 344 26.93 36.75 24.49
C ASN A 344 27.21 37.34 25.86
N GLY A 345 28.44 37.17 26.33
CA GLY A 345 28.91 37.86 27.50
C GLY A 345 28.84 39.36 27.27
N GLU A 346 28.32 40.07 28.26
CA GLU A 346 28.73 41.44 28.52
C GLU A 346 29.45 41.44 29.87
N ALA A 347 30.75 41.68 29.79
CA ALA A 347 31.51 42.26 30.86
C ALA A 347 31.21 43.77 30.91
N ILE A 348 30.80 44.26 32.07
CA ILE A 348 31.45 45.31 32.90
C ILE A 348 30.58 45.52 34.13
#